data_AF-K9LCL6-F1
#
_entry.id   AF-K9LCL6-F1
#
_cell.length_a   1.000
_cell.length_b   1.000
_cell.length_c   1.000
_cell.angle_alpha   90.00
_cell.angle_beta   90.00
_cell.angle_gamma   90.00
#
_symmetry.space_group_name_H-M   'P 1'
#
loop_
_entity.id
_entity.type
_entity.pdbx_description
1 polymer ?
#
loop_
_entity_poly.entity_id
_entity_poly.type
_entity_poly.pdbx_seq_one_letter_code
_entity_poly.pdbx_strand_id
1 'polypeptide(L)'
;TAAKMRAMFGLMNECLNECLGRLRDATKGGKSHDIELKGWFTRLSNDIIASTAFGLKINSYEDKNNEFYMIGQSISNFRGKQMLKFFVSNTMPIVQKILGYKIFDTDKTDYFKRLVIDTMKYRQENKIHRPDMIQLLIEAKQESDQNWSDDDIVAQCFIFFFAAFENNANFTSVICHELMENPEVQERLYEEALEVREELNGQPLTYEAVMKMKYMD
;
A
#
# COMPACT_ATOMS: atom_id res chain seq x y z
N THR A 1 11.82 3.37 -11.39
CA THR A 1 12.66 4.58 -11.56
C THR A 1 11.96 5.76 -10.92
N ALA A 2 12.69 6.79 -10.45
CA ALA A 2 12.14 7.97 -9.76
C ALA A 2 10.92 8.62 -10.46
N ALA A 3 10.88 8.63 -11.81
CA ALA A 3 9.73 9.10 -12.57
C ALA A 3 8.43 8.34 -12.26
N LYS A 4 8.50 7.01 -12.07
CA LYS A 4 7.35 6.16 -11.73
C LYS A 4 6.87 6.44 -10.30
N MET A 5 7.82 6.61 -9.35
CA MET A 5 7.50 6.99 -7.96
C MET A 5 6.85 8.38 -7.88
N ARG A 6 7.39 9.36 -8.61
CA ARG A 6 6.80 10.71 -8.72
C ARG A 6 5.37 10.67 -9.23
N ALA A 7 5.09 9.81 -10.21
CA ALA A 7 3.75 9.67 -10.77
C ALA A 7 2.75 9.05 -9.76
N MET A 8 3.21 8.10 -8.94
CA MET A 8 2.42 7.50 -7.85
C MET A 8 2.30 8.41 -6.61
N PHE A 9 3.22 9.36 -6.43
CA PHE A 9 3.25 10.24 -5.25
C PHE A 9 1.95 11.03 -5.07
N GLY A 10 1.34 11.48 -6.17
CA GLY A 10 0.02 12.15 -6.13
C GLY A 10 -1.05 11.27 -5.50
N LEU A 11 -1.12 9.99 -5.91
CA LEU A 11 -2.06 9.01 -5.37
C LEU A 11 -1.82 8.73 -3.88
N MET A 12 -0.55 8.64 -3.47
CA MET A 12 -0.18 8.48 -2.05
C MET A 12 -0.60 9.69 -1.22
N ASN A 13 -0.36 10.90 -1.73
CA ASN A 13 -0.70 12.14 -1.06
C ASN A 13 -2.23 12.32 -0.92
N GLU A 14 -3.01 11.90 -1.92
CA GLU A 14 -4.47 11.86 -1.80
C GLU A 14 -4.94 10.98 -0.63
N CYS A 15 -4.43 9.74 -0.54
CA CYS A 15 -4.77 8.82 0.56
C CYS A 15 -4.33 9.37 1.93
N LEU A 16 -3.15 9.98 2.00
CA LEU A 16 -2.66 10.64 3.22
C LEU A 16 -3.54 11.82 3.64
N ASN A 17 -3.96 12.66 2.70
CA ASN A 17 -4.85 13.80 2.98
C ASN A 17 -6.22 13.35 3.48
N GLU A 18 -6.79 12.28 2.92
CA GLU A 18 -8.04 11.68 3.43
C GLU A 18 -7.85 11.17 4.87
N CYS A 19 -6.75 10.46 5.15
CA CYS A 19 -6.40 10.00 6.50
C CYS A 19 -6.25 11.15 7.50
N LEU A 20 -5.47 12.19 7.17
CA LEU A 20 -5.28 13.37 8.01
C LEU A 20 -6.57 14.15 8.21
N GLY A 21 -7.44 14.22 7.20
CA GLY A 21 -8.77 14.79 7.31
C GLY A 21 -9.60 14.11 8.39
N ARG A 22 -9.58 12.77 8.44
CA ARG A 22 -10.27 12.00 9.49
C ARG A 22 -9.66 12.19 10.87
N LEU A 23 -8.33 12.26 10.96
CA LEU A 23 -7.64 12.54 12.23
C LEU A 23 -8.04 13.93 12.78
N ARG A 24 -8.08 14.94 11.89
CA ARG A 24 -8.54 16.29 12.24
C ARG A 24 -10.00 16.29 12.67
N ASP A 25 -10.87 15.55 11.98
CA ASP A 25 -12.28 15.45 12.33
C ASP A 25 -12.49 14.75 13.68
N ALA A 26 -11.71 13.70 13.97
CA ALA A 26 -11.76 12.99 15.25
C ALA A 26 -11.30 13.89 16.41
N THR A 27 -10.32 14.76 16.20
CA THR A 27 -9.79 15.67 17.22
C THR A 27 -10.57 16.99 17.35
N LYS A 28 -11.64 17.19 16.57
CA LYS A 28 -12.51 18.38 16.69
C LYS A 28 -13.07 18.51 18.11
N GLY A 29 -12.96 19.71 18.67
CA GLY A 29 -13.51 20.05 19.98
C GLY A 29 -12.56 19.85 21.15
N GLY A 30 -11.26 19.63 20.90
CA GLY A 30 -10.22 19.64 21.94
C GLY A 30 -10.25 18.45 22.89
N LYS A 31 -10.99 17.39 22.52
CA LYS A 31 -11.01 16.14 23.28
C LYS A 31 -9.78 15.29 22.92
N SER A 32 -9.07 14.83 23.94
CA SER A 32 -8.07 13.78 23.78
C SER A 32 -8.72 12.52 23.22
N HIS A 33 -8.08 11.90 22.25
CA HIS A 33 -8.54 10.66 21.62
C HIS A 33 -7.38 9.68 21.59
N ASP A 34 -7.64 8.47 22.10
CA ASP A 34 -6.69 7.38 22.00
C ASP A 34 -6.80 6.74 20.61
N ILE A 35 -5.67 6.60 19.93
CA ILE A 35 -5.59 6.02 18.59
C ILE A 35 -4.68 4.80 18.65
N GLU A 36 -5.23 3.68 18.22
CA GLU A 36 -4.47 2.45 18.03
C GLU A 36 -3.67 2.55 16.72
N LEU A 37 -2.36 2.79 16.83
CA LEU A 37 -1.49 3.14 15.70
C LEU A 37 -1.41 2.02 14.65
N LYS A 38 -1.32 0.75 15.05
CA LYS A 38 -1.14 -0.35 14.10
C LYS A 38 -2.37 -0.47 13.22
N GLY A 39 -3.58 -0.45 13.78
CA GLY A 39 -4.83 -0.47 13.03
C GLY A 39 -5.01 0.78 12.17
N TRP A 40 -4.62 1.95 12.69
CA TRP A 40 -4.66 3.20 11.93
C TRP A 40 -3.77 3.16 10.68
N PHE A 41 -2.49 2.81 10.84
CA PHE A 41 -1.54 2.76 9.73
C PHE A 41 -1.75 1.56 8.81
N THR A 42 -2.34 0.45 9.30
CA THR A 42 -2.74 -0.66 8.41
C THR A 42 -3.83 -0.22 7.43
N ARG A 43 -4.78 0.64 7.86
CA ARG A 43 -5.79 1.23 6.97
C ARG A 43 -5.17 2.21 5.97
N LEU A 44 -4.23 3.05 6.40
CA LEU A 44 -3.50 3.94 5.50
C LEU A 44 -2.74 3.15 4.43
N SER A 45 -1.99 2.13 4.86
CA SER A 45 -1.23 1.28 3.95
C SER A 45 -2.15 0.57 2.97
N ASN A 46 -3.31 0.09 3.43
CA ASN A 46 -4.31 -0.52 2.57
C ASN A 46 -4.79 0.43 1.46
N ASP A 47 -5.18 1.65 1.82
CA ASP A 47 -5.74 2.63 0.88
C ASP A 47 -4.67 3.10 -0.12
N ILE A 48 -3.44 3.31 0.35
CA ILE A 48 -2.29 3.60 -0.53
C ILE A 48 -2.08 2.47 -1.53
N ILE A 49 -2.06 1.20 -1.09
CA ILE A 49 -1.83 0.05 -1.97
C ILE A 49 -3.01 -0.13 -2.94
N ALA A 50 -4.25 -0.03 -2.47
CA ALA A 50 -5.41 -0.11 -3.35
C ALA A 50 -5.35 0.96 -4.45
N SER A 51 -4.96 2.18 -4.12
CA SER A 51 -4.86 3.28 -5.08
C SER A 51 -3.67 3.15 -6.02
N THR A 52 -2.49 2.83 -5.51
CA THR A 52 -1.22 2.81 -6.27
C THR A 52 -0.92 1.47 -6.92
N ALA A 53 -1.36 0.35 -6.35
CA ALA A 53 -1.09 -0.98 -6.89
C ALA A 53 -2.28 -1.52 -7.69
N PHE A 54 -3.52 -1.26 -7.25
CA PHE A 54 -4.72 -1.82 -7.88
C PHE A 54 -5.57 -0.79 -8.62
N GLY A 55 -5.22 0.50 -8.53
CA GLY A 55 -5.97 1.56 -9.20
C GLY A 55 -7.39 1.74 -8.67
N LEU A 56 -7.63 1.38 -7.42
CA LEU A 56 -8.92 1.45 -6.76
C LEU A 56 -8.93 2.59 -5.77
N LYS A 57 -9.98 3.39 -5.80
CA LYS A 57 -10.23 4.35 -4.74
C LYS A 57 -11.10 3.68 -3.69
N ILE A 58 -10.53 3.45 -2.52
CA ILE A 58 -11.22 2.92 -1.36
C ILE A 58 -10.97 3.85 -0.17
N ASN A 59 -11.87 3.83 0.80
CA ASN A 59 -11.67 4.52 2.06
C ASN A 59 -11.93 3.54 3.20
N SER A 60 -10.86 2.92 3.70
CA SER A 60 -10.95 1.92 4.77
C SER A 60 -11.19 2.54 6.15
N TYR A 61 -11.22 3.86 6.29
CA TYR A 61 -11.59 4.52 7.54
C TYR A 61 -13.10 4.71 7.69
N GLU A 62 -13.79 4.94 6.57
CA GLU A 62 -15.25 5.06 6.53
C GLU A 62 -15.93 3.69 6.51
N ASP A 63 -15.53 2.82 5.57
CA ASP A 63 -16.01 1.45 5.54
C ASP A 63 -15.03 0.53 6.26
N LYS A 64 -15.32 0.28 7.54
CA LYS A 64 -14.48 -0.59 8.39
C LYS A 64 -14.48 -2.06 7.95
N ASN A 65 -15.49 -2.48 7.18
CA ASN A 65 -15.68 -3.85 6.70
C ASN A 65 -15.39 -4.00 5.19
N ASN A 66 -14.69 -3.02 4.61
CA ASN A 66 -14.27 -3.07 3.21
C ASN A 66 -13.68 -4.44 2.86
N GLU A 67 -14.26 -5.09 1.86
CA GLU A 67 -13.88 -6.42 1.36
C GLU A 67 -12.38 -6.50 1.03
N PHE A 68 -11.82 -5.45 0.40
CA PHE A 68 -10.40 -5.39 0.08
C PHE A 68 -9.51 -5.42 1.34
N TYR A 69 -9.89 -4.67 2.38
CA TYR A 69 -9.16 -4.65 3.64
C TYR A 69 -9.27 -5.97 4.40
N MET A 70 -10.48 -6.56 4.45
CA MET A 70 -10.73 -7.82 5.14
C MET A 70 -9.98 -8.99 4.51
N ILE A 71 -9.99 -9.06 3.17
CA ILE A 71 -9.22 -10.06 2.45
C ILE A 71 -7.72 -9.80 2.63
N GLY A 72 -7.28 -8.54 2.52
CA GLY A 72 -5.91 -8.13 2.78
C GLY A 72 -5.38 -8.61 4.13
N GLN A 73 -6.11 -8.32 5.20
CA GLN A 73 -5.76 -8.75 6.55
C GLN A 73 -5.76 -10.28 6.69
N SER A 74 -6.70 -10.99 6.04
CA SER A 74 -6.73 -12.45 6.06
C SER A 74 -5.54 -13.08 5.34
N ILE A 75 -5.08 -12.43 4.27
CA ILE A 75 -4.00 -12.93 3.43
C ILE A 75 -2.65 -12.63 4.11
N SER A 76 -2.52 -11.46 4.73
CA SER A 76 -1.30 -11.04 5.43
C SER A 76 -1.09 -11.72 6.79
N ASN A 77 -2.16 -12.14 7.48
CA ASN A 77 -2.09 -12.89 8.74
C ASN A 77 -1.58 -14.33 8.54
N PHE A 78 -0.33 -14.47 8.08
CA PHE A 78 0.44 -15.70 7.98
C PHE A 78 0.73 -16.26 9.40
N ARG A 79 -0.28 -16.85 10.04
CA ARG A 79 -0.13 -17.50 11.35
C ARG A 79 -0.34 -19.01 11.27
N GLY A 80 0.48 -19.75 11.99
CA GLY A 80 0.34 -21.20 12.20
C GLY A 80 0.37 -22.03 10.89
N LYS A 81 -0.80 -22.52 10.48
CA LYS A 81 -0.95 -23.48 9.36
C LYS A 81 -0.48 -22.93 8.00
N GLN A 82 -0.64 -21.62 7.74
CA GLN A 82 -0.19 -21.01 6.48
C GLN A 82 1.34 -20.87 6.42
N MET A 83 1.98 -20.54 7.55
CA MET A 83 3.44 -20.56 7.66
C MET A 83 3.98 -21.97 7.47
N LEU A 84 3.36 -22.97 8.11
CA LEU A 84 3.74 -24.37 7.92
C LEU A 84 3.61 -24.80 6.45
N LYS A 85 2.49 -24.45 5.79
CA LYS A 85 2.29 -24.68 4.35
C LYS A 85 3.38 -24.01 3.50
N PHE A 86 3.72 -22.76 3.78
CA PHE A 86 4.77 -22.05 3.06
C PHE A 86 6.15 -22.71 3.25
N PHE A 87 6.49 -23.07 4.49
CA PHE A 87 7.73 -23.79 4.80
C PHE A 87 7.81 -25.15 4.10
N VAL A 88 6.74 -25.94 4.12
CA VAL A 88 6.70 -27.25 3.44
C VAL A 88 6.79 -27.08 1.92
N SER A 89 6.12 -26.09 1.33
CA SER A 89 6.26 -25.79 -0.09
C SER A 89 7.69 -25.38 -0.47
N ASN A 90 8.36 -24.59 0.37
CA ASN A 90 9.70 -24.09 0.10
C ASN A 90 10.80 -25.15 0.34
N THR A 91 10.60 -26.06 1.30
CA THR A 91 11.58 -27.12 1.65
C THR A 91 11.35 -28.44 0.93
N MET A 92 10.11 -28.76 0.55
CA MET A 92 9.73 -30.02 -0.09
C MET A 92 8.78 -29.78 -1.28
N PRO A 93 9.29 -29.27 -2.42
CA PRO A 93 8.46 -28.99 -3.60
C PRO A 93 7.79 -30.25 -4.18
N ILE A 94 8.35 -31.44 -3.93
CA ILE A 94 7.79 -32.73 -4.35
C ILE A 94 6.50 -33.05 -3.57
N VAL A 95 6.47 -32.78 -2.27
CA VAL A 95 5.29 -33.00 -1.41
C VAL A 95 4.17 -32.05 -1.77
N GLN A 96 4.49 -30.79 -2.11
CA GLN A 96 3.51 -29.85 -2.65
C GLN A 96 2.90 -30.35 -3.95
N LYS A 97 3.72 -30.82 -4.91
CA LYS A 97 3.24 -31.34 -6.20
C LYS A 97 2.31 -32.56 -6.03
N ILE A 98 2.57 -33.41 -5.04
CA ILE A 98 1.76 -34.61 -4.77
C ILE A 98 0.45 -34.24 -4.04
N LEU A 99 0.51 -33.37 -3.02
CA LEU A 99 -0.67 -33.01 -2.21
C LEU A 99 -1.54 -31.92 -2.83
N GLY A 100 -1.03 -31.18 -3.83
CA GLY A 100 -1.79 -30.18 -4.58
C GLY A 100 -2.37 -29.03 -3.75
N TYR A 101 -1.93 -28.84 -2.50
CA TYR A 101 -2.50 -27.81 -1.64
C TYR A 101 -2.00 -26.43 -2.07
N LYS A 102 -2.93 -25.47 -2.17
CA LYS A 102 -2.62 -24.06 -2.36
C LYS A 102 -2.27 -23.43 -1.01
N ILE A 103 -1.23 -22.57 -1.01
CA ILE A 103 -0.79 -21.85 0.19
C ILE A 103 -1.87 -20.85 0.61
N PHE A 104 -2.48 -20.20 -0.38
CA PHE A 104 -3.56 -19.24 -0.20
C PHE A 104 -4.93 -19.84 -0.47
N ASP A 105 -5.93 -19.24 0.15
CA ASP A 105 -7.34 -19.57 -0.06
C ASP A 105 -7.78 -19.17 -1.48
N THR A 106 -8.45 -20.09 -2.19
CA THR A 106 -8.72 -19.92 -3.63
C THR A 106 -9.71 -18.78 -3.88
N ASP A 107 -10.72 -18.65 -3.02
CA ASP A 107 -11.76 -17.62 -3.16
C ASP A 107 -11.17 -16.21 -3.03
N LYS A 108 -10.22 -16.05 -2.10
CA LYS A 108 -9.52 -14.79 -1.84
C LYS A 108 -8.56 -14.43 -2.97
N THR A 109 -7.87 -15.44 -3.51
CA THR A 109 -7.00 -15.20 -4.66
C THR A 109 -7.79 -14.86 -5.92
N ASP A 110 -8.97 -15.46 -6.11
CA ASP A 110 -9.83 -15.23 -7.26
C ASP A 110 -10.42 -13.81 -7.27
N TYR A 111 -10.77 -13.25 -6.10
CA TYR A 111 -11.21 -11.86 -5.99
C TYR A 111 -10.17 -10.88 -6.56
N PHE A 112 -8.94 -10.92 -6.04
CA PHE A 112 -7.86 -10.04 -6.50
C PHE A 112 -7.46 -10.32 -7.96
N LYS A 113 -7.48 -11.59 -8.39
CA LYS A 113 -7.25 -11.94 -9.78
C LYS A 113 -8.26 -11.25 -10.69
N ARG A 114 -9.56 -11.37 -10.39
CA ARG A 114 -10.62 -10.70 -11.15
C ARG A 114 -10.43 -9.19 -11.14
N LEU A 115 -10.15 -8.62 -9.97
CA LEU A 115 -9.93 -7.19 -9.80
C LEU A 115 -8.81 -6.65 -10.70
N VAL A 116 -7.65 -7.32 -10.74
CA VAL A 116 -6.52 -6.93 -11.58
C VAL A 116 -6.87 -7.07 -13.06
N ILE A 117 -7.39 -8.23 -13.48
CA ILE A 117 -7.67 -8.53 -14.88
C ILE A 117 -8.80 -7.65 -15.44
N ASP A 118 -9.88 -7.48 -14.69
CA ASP A 118 -11.01 -6.64 -15.10
C ASP A 118 -10.59 -5.17 -15.18
N THR A 119 -9.76 -4.71 -14.24
CA THR A 119 -9.21 -3.34 -14.29
C THR A 119 -8.30 -3.13 -15.51
N MET A 120 -7.46 -4.11 -15.85
CA MET A 120 -6.63 -4.04 -17.05
C MET A 120 -7.47 -3.97 -18.32
N LYS A 121 -8.46 -4.86 -18.47
CA LYS A 121 -9.37 -4.89 -19.63
C LYS A 121 -10.12 -3.58 -19.78
N TYR A 122 -10.75 -3.13 -18.70
CA TYR A 122 -11.50 -1.87 -18.68
C TYR A 122 -10.65 -0.68 -19.15
N ARG A 123 -9.39 -0.60 -18.73
CA ARG A 123 -8.48 0.48 -19.15
C ARG A 123 -8.09 0.40 -20.60
N GLN A 124 -7.80 -0.81 -21.11
CA GLN A 124 -7.45 -1.02 -22.50
C GLN A 124 -8.61 -0.65 -23.43
N GLU A 125 -9.83 -1.05 -23.07
CA GLU A 125 -11.05 -0.73 -23.82
C GLU A 125 -11.35 0.77 -23.81
N ASN A 126 -11.21 1.44 -22.67
CA ASN A 126 -11.56 2.85 -22.49
C ASN A 126 -10.38 3.81 -22.68
N LYS A 127 -9.19 3.32 -23.03
CA LYS A 127 -7.94 4.11 -23.19
C LYS A 127 -7.62 5.00 -21.99
N ILE A 128 -7.84 4.47 -20.78
CA ILE A 128 -7.59 5.18 -19.53
C ILE A 128 -6.13 4.96 -19.13
N HIS A 129 -5.38 6.05 -19.00
CA HIS A 129 -4.03 6.04 -18.44
C HIS A 129 -4.07 6.55 -17.01
N ARG A 130 -3.61 5.73 -16.06
CA ARG A 130 -3.48 6.10 -14.64
C ARG A 130 -2.07 5.70 -14.19
N PRO A 131 -1.29 6.59 -13.55
CA PRO A 131 0.09 6.30 -13.18
C PRO A 131 0.19 5.39 -11.93
N ASP A 132 -0.26 4.16 -12.07
CA ASP A 132 -0.26 3.14 -11.03
C ASP A 132 0.41 1.84 -11.53
N MET A 133 0.52 0.84 -10.64
CA MET A 133 1.25 -0.38 -10.95
C MET A 133 0.60 -1.22 -12.06
N ILE A 134 -0.74 -1.20 -12.17
CA ILE A 134 -1.43 -1.89 -13.26
C ILE A 134 -1.00 -1.30 -14.59
N GLN A 135 -0.91 0.04 -14.69
CA GLN A 135 -0.42 0.69 -15.90
C GLN A 135 1.03 0.31 -16.20
N LEU A 136 1.89 0.28 -15.18
CA LEU A 136 3.28 -0.17 -15.34
C LEU A 136 3.39 -1.61 -15.83
N LEU A 137 2.48 -2.49 -15.39
CA LEU A 137 2.44 -3.90 -15.79
C LEU A 137 1.88 -4.06 -17.22
N ILE A 138 0.90 -3.25 -17.61
CA ILE A 138 0.40 -3.21 -19.00
C ILE A 138 1.53 -2.77 -19.94
N GLU A 139 2.25 -1.70 -19.61
CA GLU A 139 3.39 -1.19 -20.39
C GLU A 139 4.52 -2.23 -20.46
N ALA A 140 4.88 -2.85 -19.32
CA ALA A 140 5.89 -3.90 -19.29
C ALA A 140 5.52 -5.12 -20.14
N LYS A 141 4.24 -5.51 -20.18
CA LYS A 141 3.75 -6.60 -21.04
C LYS A 141 3.84 -6.26 -22.53
N GLN A 142 3.74 -4.98 -22.90
CA GLN A 142 3.85 -4.53 -24.29
C GLN A 142 5.31 -4.37 -24.74
N GLU A 143 6.20 -3.97 -23.83
CA GLU A 143 7.62 -3.76 -24.11
C GLU A 143 8.45 -5.05 -24.06
N SER A 144 7.96 -6.10 -23.39
CA SER A 144 8.70 -7.36 -23.24
C SER A 144 8.47 -8.31 -24.42
N ASP A 145 9.56 -8.89 -24.92
CA ASP A 145 9.49 -10.06 -25.82
C ASP A 145 9.01 -11.33 -25.09
N GLN A 146 8.92 -11.30 -23.76
CA GLN A 146 8.33 -12.40 -22.97
C GLN A 146 6.80 -12.27 -22.96
N ASN A 147 6.12 -13.36 -23.29
CA ASN A 147 4.67 -13.43 -23.25
C ASN A 147 4.19 -13.58 -21.79
N TRP A 148 4.05 -12.46 -21.07
CA TRP A 148 3.53 -12.46 -19.70
C TRP A 148 2.08 -12.93 -19.68
N SER A 149 1.83 -14.02 -18.95
CA SER A 149 0.47 -14.49 -18.74
C SER A 149 -0.27 -13.57 -17.78
N ASP A 150 -1.60 -13.60 -17.83
CA ASP A 150 -2.45 -12.88 -16.89
C ASP A 150 -2.18 -13.33 -15.43
N ASP A 151 -1.79 -14.60 -15.24
CA ASP A 151 -1.40 -15.13 -13.93
C ASP A 151 -0.08 -14.53 -13.42
N ASP A 152 0.89 -14.27 -14.31
CA ASP A 152 2.16 -13.64 -13.93
C ASP A 152 1.93 -12.20 -13.43
N ILE A 153 1.08 -11.45 -14.13
CA ILE A 153 0.74 -10.07 -13.78
C ILE A 153 0.04 -10.02 -12.41
N VAL A 154 -0.95 -10.90 -12.24
CA VAL A 154 -1.69 -11.02 -10.98
C VAL A 154 -0.73 -11.39 -9.84
N ALA A 155 0.17 -12.36 -10.05
CA ALA A 155 1.16 -12.75 -9.07
C ALA A 155 2.08 -11.60 -8.66
N GLN A 156 2.54 -10.78 -9.61
CA GLN A 156 3.32 -9.57 -9.29
C GLN A 156 2.51 -8.60 -8.42
N CYS A 157 1.24 -8.34 -8.78
CA CYS A 157 0.37 -7.49 -7.97
C CYS A 157 0.22 -7.98 -6.53
N PHE A 158 0.07 -9.30 -6.35
CA PHE A 158 0.02 -9.90 -5.03
C PHE A 158 1.32 -9.71 -4.24
N ILE A 159 2.48 -9.93 -4.86
CA ILE A 159 3.78 -9.77 -4.17
C ILE A 159 3.93 -8.33 -3.66
N PHE A 160 3.58 -7.34 -4.47
CA PHE A 160 3.62 -5.93 -4.04
C PHE A 160 2.64 -5.65 -2.90
N PHE A 161 1.42 -6.19 -2.97
CA PHE A 161 0.44 -6.08 -1.88
C PHE A 161 1.02 -6.62 -0.57
N PHE A 162 1.55 -7.85 -0.58
CA PHE A 162 2.13 -8.48 0.60
C PHE A 162 3.33 -7.72 1.16
N ALA A 163 4.24 -7.31 0.27
CA ALA A 163 5.47 -6.64 0.66
C ALA A 163 5.20 -5.28 1.33
N ALA A 164 4.14 -4.58 0.92
CA ALA A 164 3.84 -3.25 1.42
C ALA A 164 2.86 -3.24 2.59
N PHE A 165 1.84 -4.11 2.61
CA PHE A 165 0.68 -3.98 3.49
C PHE A 165 1.01 -3.97 4.99
N GLU A 166 1.71 -4.99 5.49
CA GLU A 166 2.07 -5.04 6.92
C GLU A 166 3.31 -4.22 7.25
N ASN A 167 4.29 -4.21 6.34
CA ASN A 167 5.58 -3.58 6.57
C ASN A 167 5.43 -2.07 6.71
N ASN A 168 4.73 -1.40 5.80
CA ASN A 168 4.52 0.04 5.89
C ASN A 168 3.81 0.41 7.19
N ALA A 169 2.76 -0.33 7.55
CA ALA A 169 2.03 -0.09 8.79
C ALA A 169 2.93 -0.27 10.03
N ASN A 170 3.79 -1.29 10.05
CA ASN A 170 4.76 -1.48 11.15
C ASN A 170 5.77 -0.34 11.20
N PHE A 171 6.40 0.00 10.08
CA PHE A 171 7.39 1.09 10.01
C PHE A 171 6.81 2.41 10.49
N THR A 172 5.64 2.82 9.98
CA THR A 172 5.02 4.08 10.39
C THR A 172 4.59 4.06 11.85
N SER A 173 4.14 2.92 12.37
CA SER A 173 3.81 2.78 13.80
C SER A 173 5.05 2.96 14.69
N VAL A 174 6.16 2.34 14.32
CA VAL A 174 7.42 2.43 15.06
C VAL A 174 7.98 3.85 14.97
N ILE A 175 8.02 4.47 13.79
CA ILE A 175 8.44 5.86 13.62
C ILE A 175 7.60 6.79 14.50
N CYS A 176 6.29 6.62 14.49
CA CYS A 176 5.40 7.43 15.33
C CYS A 176 5.68 7.22 16.82
N HIS A 177 5.95 6.00 17.26
CA HIS A 177 6.32 5.70 18.64
C HIS A 177 7.65 6.36 19.03
N GLU A 178 8.69 6.19 18.22
CA GLU A 178 10.02 6.77 18.48
C GLU A 178 9.97 8.30 18.51
N LEU A 179 9.18 8.94 17.63
CA LEU A 179 9.00 10.39 17.67
C LEU A 179 8.29 10.87 18.94
N MET A 180 7.32 10.10 19.45
CA MET A 180 6.63 10.46 20.70
C MET A 180 7.51 10.31 21.94
N GLU A 181 8.44 9.35 21.95
CA GLU A 181 9.36 9.11 23.07
C GLU A 181 10.61 10.02 23.02
N ASN A 182 10.92 10.63 21.86
CA ASN A 182 12.09 11.47 21.66
C ASN A 182 11.71 12.89 21.20
N PRO A 183 11.30 13.80 22.11
CA PRO A 183 10.82 15.14 21.77
C PRO A 183 11.83 16.00 20.98
N GLU A 184 13.13 15.86 21.26
CA GLU A 184 14.18 16.60 20.54
C GLU A 184 14.25 16.19 19.06
N VAL A 185 14.08 14.89 18.78
CA VAL A 185 14.05 14.35 17.41
C VAL A 185 12.78 14.81 16.71
N GLN A 186 11.65 14.77 17.40
CA GLN A 186 10.37 15.25 16.88
C GLN A 186 10.41 16.73 16.52
N GLU A 187 10.92 17.58 17.41
CA GLU A 187 11.00 19.03 17.18
C GLU A 187 11.90 19.34 15.98
N ARG A 188 13.08 18.71 15.90
CA ARG A 188 14.00 18.91 14.78
C ARG A 188 13.40 18.48 13.44
N LEU A 189 12.66 17.36 13.40
CA LEU A 189 11.95 16.93 12.19
C LEU A 189 10.80 17.88 11.84
N TYR A 190 10.12 18.40 12.85
CA TYR A 190 9.05 19.38 12.67
C TYR A 190 9.58 20.71 12.12
N GLU A 191 10.72 21.19 12.60
CA GLU A 191 11.43 22.37 12.07
C GLU A 191 11.77 22.18 10.58
N GLU A 192 12.37 21.05 10.20
CA GLU A 192 12.66 20.75 8.77
C GLU A 192 11.37 20.72 7.94
N ALA A 193 10.29 20.15 8.46
CA ALA A 193 9.00 20.13 7.77
C ALA A 193 8.38 21.54 7.63
N LEU A 194 8.58 22.43 8.60
CA LEU A 194 8.16 23.83 8.54
C LEU A 194 8.93 24.60 7.47
N GLU A 195 10.25 24.43 7.40
CA GLU A 195 11.10 25.04 6.37
C GLU A 195 10.62 24.65 4.97
N VAL A 196 10.39 23.36 4.73
CA VAL A 196 9.87 22.87 3.43
C VAL A 196 8.48 23.44 3.14
N ARG A 197 7.60 23.55 4.15
CA ARG A 197 6.28 24.14 3.97
C ARG A 197 6.35 25.61 3.57
N GLU A 198 7.29 26.37 4.14
CA GLU A 198 7.55 27.75 3.77
C GLU A 198 8.08 27.87 2.35
N GLU A 199 9.03 27.01 1.95
CA GLU A 199 9.53 26.95 0.56
C GLU A 199 8.42 26.66 -0.44
N LEU A 200 7.46 25.82 -0.09
CA LEU A 200 6.31 25.49 -0.93
C LEU A 200 5.34 26.66 -1.11
N ASN A 201 5.35 27.70 -0.26
CA ASN A 201 4.50 28.89 -0.40
C ASN A 201 3.01 28.57 -0.66
N GLY A 202 2.47 27.58 0.07
CA GLY A 202 1.06 27.15 -0.06
C GLY A 202 0.78 26.24 -1.26
N GLN A 203 1.79 25.88 -2.05
CA GLN A 203 1.67 24.83 -3.06
C GLN A 203 1.53 23.44 -2.41
N PRO A 204 0.91 22.47 -3.10
CA PRO A 204 0.84 21.09 -2.62
C PRO A 204 2.23 20.50 -2.42
N LEU A 205 2.33 19.56 -1.47
CA LEU A 205 3.53 18.76 -1.27
C LEU A 205 3.91 18.03 -2.58
N THR A 206 5.19 18.08 -2.94
CA THR A 206 5.73 17.44 -4.14
C THR A 206 6.74 16.35 -3.78
N TYR A 207 6.95 15.40 -4.70
CA TYR A 207 7.96 14.35 -4.52
C TYR A 207 9.36 14.95 -4.32
N GLU A 208 9.68 16.01 -5.08
CA GLU A 208 10.97 16.70 -5.00
C GLU A 208 11.20 17.37 -3.64
N ALA A 209 10.15 17.93 -3.05
CA ALA A 209 10.24 18.57 -1.75
C ALA A 209 10.55 17.53 -0.67
N VAL A 210 9.86 16.40 -0.68
CA VAL A 210 10.08 15.27 0.26
C VAL A 210 11.52 14.74 0.12
N MET A 211 12.00 14.53 -1.11
CA MET A 211 13.37 14.03 -1.35
C MET A 211 14.49 15.00 -0.94
N LYS A 212 14.18 16.26 -0.63
CA LYS A 212 15.17 17.24 -0.16
C LYS A 212 15.30 17.29 1.36
N MET A 213 14.37 16.67 2.09
CA MET A 213 14.39 16.60 3.55
C MET A 213 15.51 15.65 3.98
N LYS A 214 16.56 16.20 4.58
CA LYS A 214 17.79 15.46 4.92
C LYS A 214 17.73 14.82 6.30
N TYR A 215 16.96 15.40 7.22
CA TYR A 215 16.79 14.86 8.55
C TYR A 215 15.71 13.77 8.57
N MET A 216 14.73 13.87 7.68
CA MET A 216 13.72 12.83 7.47
C MET A 216 14.26 11.52 6.84
N ASP A 217 15.31 11.58 6.01
CA ASP A 217 15.96 10.41 5.36
C ASP A 217 16.93 9.69 6.32
#